data_AF-A0A6J8EZ25-F1
#
_entry.id   AF-A0A6J8EZ25-F1
#
_cell.length_a   1.000
_cell.length_b   1.000
_cell.length_c   1.000
_cell.angle_alpha   90.00
_cell.angle_beta   90.00
_cell.angle_gamma   90.00
#
_symmetry.space_group_name_H-M   'P 1'
#
loop_
_entity.id
_entity.type
_entity.pdbx_description
1 polymer ?
#
loop_
_entity_poly.entity_id
_entity_poly.type
_entity_poly.pdbx_seq_one_letter_code
_entity_poly.pdbx_strand_id
1 'polypeptide(L)'
;MPLPNFGSGFIQMTNLRKLHFQSCYLVHLSNETFQTFSSSVEELYLRNCRLNLVKTEYDALRPFPYLRVMDFFGTFMHLTRALLLLHPYHYRNMTTINFGHVSDLNVDSDDFPYALTITSDIMTNLKSTCIEKLNLSQNGIVDYKHGSLFSFDHPECLQHLSLNGNRLLLAYIKDHED
;
A
#
# COMPACT_ATOMS: atom_id res chain seq x y z
N MET A 1 -22.56 -3.74 -5.31
CA MET A 1 -22.32 -2.67 -6.30
C MET A 1 -21.52 -3.26 -7.46
N PRO A 2 -21.70 -2.79 -8.70
CA PRO A 2 -20.93 -3.27 -9.84
C PRO A 2 -19.45 -2.91 -9.69
N LEU A 3 -18.57 -3.78 -10.20
CA LEU A 3 -17.13 -3.51 -10.28
C LEU A 3 -16.90 -2.36 -11.26
N PRO A 4 -16.02 -1.39 -10.94
CA PRO A 4 -15.63 -0.40 -11.93
C PRO A 4 -14.89 -1.11 -13.06
N ASN A 5 -15.53 -1.15 -14.23
CA ASN A 5 -14.93 -1.65 -15.45
C ASN A 5 -14.70 -0.46 -16.38
N PHE A 6 -13.43 -0.16 -16.64
CA PHE A 6 -13.05 0.91 -17.55
C PHE A 6 -13.20 0.40 -18.99
N GLY A 7 -13.92 1.15 -19.82
CA GLY A 7 -14.18 0.74 -21.20
C GLY A 7 -12.91 0.58 -22.05
N SER A 8 -13.03 -0.12 -23.18
CA SER A 8 -11.88 -0.42 -24.06
C SER A 8 -11.16 0.83 -24.62
N GLY A 9 -11.76 2.02 -24.56
CA GLY A 9 -11.12 3.26 -25.00
C GLY A 9 -9.81 3.59 -24.28
N PHE A 10 -9.61 3.10 -23.05
CA PHE A 10 -8.38 3.33 -22.30
C PHE A 10 -7.16 2.59 -22.88
N ILE A 11 -7.38 1.57 -23.73
CA ILE A 11 -6.28 0.80 -24.33
C ILE A 11 -5.48 1.65 -25.32
N GLN A 12 -6.13 2.65 -25.92
CA GLN A 12 -5.53 3.53 -26.93
C GLN A 12 -4.72 4.66 -26.29
N MET A 13 -4.79 4.84 -24.97
CA MET A 13 -4.07 5.88 -24.25
C MET A 13 -2.61 5.45 -23.97
N THR A 14 -1.83 5.16 -25.02
CA THR A 14 -0.46 4.63 -24.95
C THR A 14 0.57 5.58 -24.33
N ASN A 15 0.23 6.86 -24.21
CA ASN A 15 1.06 7.88 -23.56
C ASN A 15 0.61 8.18 -22.11
N LEU A 16 -0.37 7.43 -21.59
CA LEU A 16 -0.88 7.65 -20.25
C LEU A 16 0.12 7.14 -19.21
N ARG A 17 0.70 8.07 -18.46
CA ARG A 17 1.68 7.77 -17.41
C ARG A 17 1.12 7.86 -16.00
N LYS A 18 0.00 8.57 -15.82
CA LYS A 18 -0.52 8.91 -14.51
C LYS A 18 -2.02 8.71 -14.46
N LEU A 19 -2.47 7.95 -13.47
CA LEU A 19 -3.86 7.76 -13.12
C LEU A 19 -4.12 8.36 -11.75
N HIS A 20 -5.12 9.25 -11.67
CA HIS A 20 -5.47 9.91 -10.42
C HIS A 20 -6.97 9.83 -10.19
N PHE A 21 -7.33 9.10 -9.14
CA PHE A 21 -8.68 8.99 -8.63
C PHE A 21 -8.72 9.61 -7.23
N GLN A 22 -9.62 10.56 -7.03
CA GLN A 22 -9.78 11.30 -5.79
C GLN A 22 -11.23 11.18 -5.33
N SER A 23 -11.43 10.90 -4.05
CA SER A 23 -12.77 10.83 -3.44
C SER A 23 -13.70 9.85 -4.17
N CYS A 24 -13.17 8.66 -4.49
CA CYS A 24 -13.86 7.68 -5.32
C CYS A 24 -14.66 6.64 -4.51
N TYR A 25 -15.63 6.00 -5.17
CA TYR A 25 -16.54 4.99 -4.60
C TYR A 25 -16.08 3.58 -4.98
N LEU A 26 -14.80 3.28 -4.78
CA LEU A 26 -14.19 2.00 -5.15
C LEU A 26 -14.38 0.97 -4.03
N VAL A 27 -15.16 -0.08 -4.30
CA VAL A 27 -15.48 -1.13 -3.31
C VAL A 27 -14.59 -2.36 -3.44
N HIS A 28 -14.17 -2.67 -4.66
CA HIS A 28 -13.34 -3.82 -4.99
C HIS A 28 -12.31 -3.42 -6.03
N LEU A 29 -11.05 -3.73 -5.76
CA LEU A 29 -9.96 -3.66 -6.73
C LEU A 29 -9.61 -5.09 -7.16
N SER A 30 -10.06 -5.48 -8.36
CA SER A 30 -9.83 -6.82 -8.92
C SER A 30 -8.78 -6.79 -10.03
N ASN A 31 -8.32 -7.97 -10.45
CA ASN A 31 -7.46 -8.15 -11.61
C ASN A 31 -8.11 -7.67 -12.92
N GLU A 32 -9.43 -7.46 -12.97
CA GLU A 32 -10.18 -6.91 -14.10
C GLU A 32 -10.22 -5.38 -14.11
N THR A 33 -10.05 -4.73 -12.95
CA THR A 33 -10.26 -3.28 -12.80
C THR A 33 -9.37 -2.48 -13.75
N PHE A 34 -8.13 -2.91 -13.99
CA PHE A 34 -7.20 -2.16 -14.83
C PHE A 34 -6.80 -2.85 -16.16
N GLN A 35 -7.48 -3.92 -16.57
CA GLN A 35 -7.08 -4.69 -17.76
C GLN A 35 -7.13 -3.90 -19.07
N THR A 36 -7.98 -2.88 -19.14
CA THR A 36 -8.16 -2.07 -20.34
C THR A 36 -7.21 -0.89 -20.43
N PHE A 37 -6.31 -0.68 -19.46
CA PHE A 37 -5.31 0.38 -19.52
C PHE A 37 -4.03 -0.08 -20.23
N SER A 38 -3.36 0.89 -20.85
CA SER A 38 -1.99 0.69 -21.34
C SER A 38 -1.04 0.39 -20.18
N SER A 39 -0.01 -0.42 -20.45
CA SER A 39 1.03 -0.76 -19.48
C SER A 39 1.96 0.41 -19.15
N SER A 40 1.87 1.53 -19.85
CA SER A 40 2.73 2.72 -19.71
C SER A 40 2.54 3.52 -18.41
N VAL A 41 1.58 3.15 -17.57
CA VAL A 41 1.30 3.88 -16.32
C VAL A 41 2.45 3.70 -15.34
N GLU A 42 2.97 4.82 -14.87
CA GLU A 42 4.09 4.94 -13.92
C GLU A 42 3.62 5.43 -12.54
N GLU A 43 2.47 6.12 -12.47
CA GLU A 43 1.94 6.67 -11.23
C GLU A 43 0.44 6.38 -11.07
N LEU A 44 0.06 5.83 -9.92
CA LEU A 44 -1.33 5.53 -9.56
C LEU A 44 -1.66 6.16 -8.20
N TYR A 45 -2.68 7.01 -8.21
CA TYR A 45 -3.21 7.66 -7.03
C TYR A 45 -4.67 7.25 -6.84
N LEU A 46 -4.98 6.58 -5.72
CA LEU A 46 -6.33 6.29 -5.24
C LEU A 46 -6.50 6.98 -3.88
N ARG A 47 -6.83 8.27 -3.87
CA ARG A 47 -6.82 9.07 -2.66
C ARG A 47 -8.21 9.32 -2.11
N ASN A 48 -8.37 9.18 -0.80
CA ASN A 48 -9.63 9.38 -0.08
C ASN A 48 -10.81 8.57 -0.67
N CYS A 49 -10.56 7.37 -1.20
CA CYS A 49 -11.63 6.50 -1.70
C CYS A 49 -12.27 5.72 -0.53
N ARG A 50 -12.96 6.47 0.35
CA ARG A 50 -13.32 6.08 1.73
C ARG A 50 -14.49 5.10 1.86
N LEU A 51 -15.13 4.67 0.78
CA LEU A 51 -16.38 3.89 0.83
C LEU A 51 -16.17 2.39 0.66
N ASN A 52 -15.33 1.85 1.55
CA ASN A 52 -15.13 0.42 1.74
C ASN A 52 -14.40 -0.24 0.57
N LEU A 53 -13.11 0.07 0.34
CA LEU A 53 -12.28 -0.86 -0.43
C LEU A 53 -12.03 -2.14 0.38
N VAL A 54 -13.08 -2.95 0.55
CA VAL A 54 -13.08 -4.15 1.41
C VAL A 54 -12.29 -5.27 0.75
N LYS A 55 -12.30 -5.29 -0.59
CA LYS A 55 -11.76 -6.38 -1.36
C LYS A 55 -10.68 -5.87 -2.29
N THR A 56 -9.58 -6.60 -2.27
CA THR A 56 -8.42 -6.34 -3.11
C THR A 56 -7.85 -7.69 -3.51
N GLU A 57 -7.79 -7.94 -4.82
CA GLU A 57 -7.12 -9.12 -5.36
C GLU A 57 -5.62 -8.90 -5.45
N TYR A 58 -4.87 -9.97 -5.22
CA TYR A 58 -3.40 -9.96 -5.12
C TYR A 58 -2.70 -9.34 -6.33
N ASP A 59 -3.19 -9.62 -7.54
CA ASP A 59 -2.60 -9.16 -8.80
C ASP A 59 -3.38 -8.01 -9.45
N ALA A 60 -4.18 -7.26 -8.67
CA ALA A 60 -5.02 -6.20 -9.22
C ALA A 60 -4.22 -5.10 -9.95
N LEU A 61 -2.95 -4.91 -9.60
CA LEU A 61 -2.05 -3.93 -10.21
C LEU A 61 -1.12 -4.50 -11.29
N ARG A 62 -1.23 -5.80 -11.61
CA ARG A 62 -0.43 -6.45 -12.66
C ARG A 62 -0.44 -5.72 -14.01
N PRO A 63 -1.53 -5.05 -14.45
CA PRO A 63 -1.51 -4.28 -15.70
C PRO A 63 -0.50 -3.12 -15.75
N PHE A 64 0.06 -2.68 -14.62
CA PHE A 64 1.00 -1.54 -14.54
C PHE A 64 2.41 -2.00 -14.16
N PRO A 65 3.17 -2.66 -15.06
CA PRO A 65 4.50 -3.19 -14.74
C PRO A 65 5.55 -2.11 -14.49
N TYR A 66 5.33 -0.87 -14.95
CA TYR A 66 6.27 0.25 -14.79
C TYR A 66 5.88 1.22 -13.66
N LEU A 67 4.94 0.82 -12.80
CA LEU A 67 4.53 1.63 -11.67
C LEU A 67 5.73 1.91 -10.76
N ARG A 68 5.93 3.18 -10.42
CA ARG A 68 6.98 3.67 -9.50
C ARG A 68 6.40 4.52 -8.37
N VAL A 69 5.18 5.03 -8.54
CA VAL A 69 4.44 5.78 -7.52
C VAL A 69 3.09 5.12 -7.29
N MET A 70 2.85 4.72 -6.05
CA MET A 70 1.58 4.19 -5.57
C MET A 70 1.13 5.00 -4.36
N ASP A 71 -0.02 5.66 -4.46
CA ASP A 71 -0.54 6.51 -3.40
C ASP A 71 -2.01 6.20 -3.11
N PHE A 72 -2.23 5.45 -2.03
CA PHE A 72 -3.55 5.00 -1.59
C PHE A 72 -4.01 5.69 -0.32
N PHE A 73 -3.53 6.90 -0.06
CA PHE A 73 -3.82 7.60 1.19
C PHE A 73 -5.34 7.72 1.43
N GLY A 74 -5.81 7.26 2.59
CA GLY A 74 -7.22 7.39 2.99
C GLY A 74 -8.20 6.46 2.24
N THR A 75 -7.80 5.24 1.89
CA THR A 75 -8.63 4.27 1.13
C THR A 75 -9.38 3.23 1.98
N PHE A 76 -9.08 3.14 3.27
CA PHE A 76 -9.77 2.25 4.23
C PHE A 76 -9.78 0.75 3.83
N MET A 77 -8.69 0.25 3.22
CA MET A 77 -8.55 -1.15 2.76
C MET A 77 -7.84 -2.10 3.73
N HIS A 78 -7.38 -1.60 4.88
CA HIS A 78 -6.39 -2.22 5.77
C HIS A 78 -4.97 -2.31 5.21
N LEU A 79 -4.00 -2.03 6.06
CA LEU A 79 -2.58 -2.03 5.69
C LEU A 79 -2.10 -3.39 5.15
N THR A 80 -2.51 -4.51 5.77
CA THR A 80 -2.11 -5.85 5.30
C THR A 80 -2.54 -6.10 3.85
N ARG A 81 -3.74 -5.66 3.46
CA ARG A 81 -4.22 -5.79 2.08
C ARG A 81 -3.49 -4.85 1.13
N ALA A 82 -3.23 -3.62 1.56
CA ALA A 82 -2.45 -2.66 0.78
C ALA A 82 -1.04 -3.18 0.47
N LEU A 83 -0.38 -3.84 1.44
CA LEU A 83 0.94 -4.45 1.25
C LEU A 83 0.92 -5.66 0.30
N LEU A 84 -0.18 -6.40 0.22
CA LEU A 84 -0.33 -7.50 -0.74
C LEU A 84 -0.34 -7.01 -2.19
N LEU A 85 -0.84 -5.79 -2.46
CA LEU A 85 -0.82 -5.17 -3.79
C LEU A 85 0.59 -4.90 -4.32
N LEU A 86 1.60 -5.00 -3.47
CA LEU A 86 2.99 -4.84 -3.86
C LEU A 86 3.59 -6.08 -4.51
N HIS A 87 2.90 -7.22 -4.49
CA HIS A 87 3.43 -8.47 -5.06
C HIS A 87 3.99 -8.34 -6.49
N PRO A 88 3.30 -7.70 -7.45
CA PRO A 88 3.83 -7.54 -8.82
C PRO A 88 5.13 -6.73 -8.90
N TYR A 89 5.49 -6.02 -7.82
CA TYR A 89 6.61 -5.10 -7.72
C TYR A 89 7.76 -5.61 -6.86
N HIS A 90 7.74 -6.90 -6.50
CA HIS A 90 8.84 -7.55 -5.81
C HIS A 90 10.16 -7.36 -6.59
N TYR A 91 11.25 -7.05 -5.89
CA TYR A 91 12.56 -6.74 -6.48
C TYR A 91 12.57 -5.56 -7.49
N ARG A 92 11.64 -4.61 -7.39
CA ARG A 92 11.63 -3.39 -8.21
C ARG A 92 12.01 -2.15 -7.43
N ASN A 93 12.32 -1.10 -8.18
CA ASN A 93 12.56 0.23 -7.64
C ASN A 93 11.27 1.04 -7.64
N MET A 94 10.87 1.53 -6.47
CA MET A 94 9.69 2.37 -6.27
C MET A 94 10.11 3.72 -5.71
N THR A 95 9.70 4.80 -6.35
CA THR A 95 9.94 6.16 -5.85
C THR A 95 9.06 6.45 -4.64
N THR A 96 7.80 6.01 -4.64
CA THR A 96 6.89 6.31 -3.52
C THR A 96 5.85 5.22 -3.34
N ILE A 97 5.72 4.75 -2.09
CA ILE A 97 4.61 3.95 -1.60
C ILE A 97 3.98 4.72 -0.45
N ASN A 98 2.78 5.23 -0.69
CA ASN A 98 2.02 5.98 0.30
C ASN A 98 0.77 5.21 0.70
N PHE A 99 0.88 4.52 1.83
CA PHE A 99 -0.22 3.82 2.51
C PHE A 99 -0.59 4.54 3.81
N GLY A 100 -0.47 5.87 3.88
CA GLY A 100 -0.94 6.60 5.05
C GLY A 100 -2.46 6.48 5.21
N HIS A 101 -2.93 6.18 6.42
CA HIS A 101 -4.37 6.13 6.74
C HIS A 101 -5.16 5.16 5.84
N VAL A 102 -4.58 3.99 5.51
CA VAL A 102 -5.28 2.94 4.76
C VAL A 102 -6.04 1.98 5.66
N SER A 103 -5.67 1.89 6.95
CA SER A 103 -6.49 1.25 7.98
C SER A 103 -7.34 2.29 8.70
N ASP A 104 -8.61 1.98 9.00
CA ASP A 104 -9.51 2.84 9.77
C ASP A 104 -10.27 2.01 10.82
N LEU A 105 -10.55 2.60 11.97
CA LEU A 105 -11.26 1.94 13.08
C LEU A 105 -12.70 1.55 12.74
N ASN A 106 -13.33 2.24 11.78
CA ASN A 106 -14.71 2.00 11.38
C ASN A 106 -14.87 0.78 10.47
N VAL A 107 -13.77 0.22 9.95
CA VAL A 107 -13.75 -0.99 9.12
C VAL A 107 -13.06 -2.17 9.81
N ASP A 108 -12.85 -2.07 11.13
CA ASP A 108 -12.20 -3.09 11.95
C ASP A 108 -12.93 -4.45 11.90
N SER A 109 -12.18 -5.54 11.78
CA SER A 109 -12.72 -6.90 11.73
C SER A 109 -11.72 -7.92 12.31
N ASP A 110 -12.21 -9.09 12.73
CA ASP A 110 -11.35 -10.15 13.31
C ASP A 110 -10.26 -10.60 12.32
N ASP A 111 -10.56 -10.63 11.02
CA ASP A 111 -9.61 -11.02 9.98
C ASP A 111 -8.59 -9.90 9.67
N PHE A 112 -8.96 -8.63 9.91
CA PHE A 112 -8.16 -7.45 9.61
C PHE A 112 -8.27 -6.41 10.72
N PRO A 113 -7.61 -6.64 11.87
CA PRO A 113 -7.71 -5.73 13.00
C PRO A 113 -7.03 -4.39 12.69
N TYR A 114 -7.63 -3.28 13.14
CA TYR A 114 -7.01 -1.96 13.08
C TYR A 114 -5.74 -1.91 13.94
N ALA A 115 -5.77 -2.51 15.13
CA ALA A 115 -4.59 -2.65 15.97
C ALA A 115 -3.68 -3.74 15.38
N LEU A 116 -2.57 -3.32 14.77
CA LEU A 116 -1.72 -4.21 13.97
C LEU A 116 -0.31 -4.36 14.56
N THR A 117 0.13 -5.60 14.76
CA THR A 117 1.54 -5.93 14.99
C THR A 117 2.18 -6.33 13.66
N ILE A 118 3.21 -5.59 13.23
CA ILE A 118 3.90 -5.88 11.97
C ILE A 118 4.76 -7.13 12.12
N THR A 119 4.65 -8.06 11.18
CA THR A 119 5.44 -9.30 11.11
C THR A 119 6.25 -9.33 9.82
N SER A 120 7.24 -10.22 9.73
CA SER A 120 8.04 -10.39 8.52
C SER A 120 7.18 -10.83 7.32
N ASP A 121 6.15 -11.66 7.55
CA ASP A 121 5.21 -12.12 6.51
C ASP A 121 4.39 -10.95 5.93
N ILE A 122 3.94 -10.03 6.79
CA ILE A 122 3.22 -8.81 6.34
C ILE A 122 4.12 -7.93 5.47
N MET A 123 5.41 -7.91 5.79
CA MET A 123 6.40 -7.06 5.12
C MET A 123 7.09 -7.73 3.93
N THR A 124 6.81 -9.00 3.62
CA THR A 124 7.57 -9.79 2.62
C THR A 124 7.71 -9.06 1.29
N ASN A 125 6.63 -8.52 0.74
CA ASN A 125 6.67 -7.82 -0.55
C ASN A 125 7.42 -6.47 -0.47
N LEU A 126 7.36 -5.81 0.68
CA LEU A 126 8.01 -4.52 0.87
C LEU A 126 9.52 -4.66 1.09
N LYS A 127 9.93 -5.73 1.78
CA LYS A 127 11.31 -5.99 2.21
C LYS A 127 12.30 -6.04 1.04
N SER A 128 11.91 -6.66 -0.07
CA SER A 128 12.74 -6.84 -1.26
C SER A 128 12.67 -5.68 -2.27
N THR A 129 11.77 -4.72 -2.04
CA THR A 129 11.56 -3.58 -2.94
C THR A 129 12.49 -2.44 -2.52
N CYS A 130 13.25 -1.88 -3.46
CA CYS A 130 14.06 -0.68 -3.22
C CYS A 130 13.13 0.55 -3.27
N ILE A 131 12.83 1.15 -2.12
CA ILE A 131 11.82 2.21 -1.98
C ILE A 131 12.46 3.49 -1.47
N GLU A 132 12.26 4.62 -2.16
CA GLU A 132 12.78 5.91 -1.71
C GLU A 132 11.92 6.55 -0.61
N LYS A 133 10.59 6.52 -0.77
CA LYS A 133 9.62 7.15 0.14
C LYS A 133 8.54 6.17 0.55
N LEU A 134 8.52 5.82 1.83
CA LEU A 134 7.53 4.94 2.41
C LEU A 134 6.72 5.68 3.48
N ASN A 135 5.41 5.74 3.29
CA ASN A 135 4.49 6.29 4.28
C ASN A 135 3.53 5.21 4.79
N LEU A 136 3.69 4.84 6.06
CA LEU A 136 2.82 3.91 6.79
C LEU A 136 2.13 4.59 7.98
N SER A 137 1.99 5.92 7.94
CA SER A 137 1.36 6.71 8.98
C SER A 137 -0.12 6.35 9.20
N GLN A 138 -0.60 6.57 10.43
CA GLN A 138 -2.03 6.47 10.76
C GLN A 138 -2.68 5.13 10.41
N ASN A 139 -1.98 4.00 10.60
CA ASN A 139 -2.49 2.66 10.27
C ASN A 139 -2.78 1.78 11.48
N GLY A 140 -2.79 2.35 12.68
CA GLY A 140 -3.04 1.59 13.91
C GLY A 140 -1.94 0.61 14.29
N ILE A 141 -0.72 0.79 13.77
CA ILE A 141 0.42 -0.07 14.13
C ILE A 141 0.72 0.10 15.63
N VAL A 142 0.67 -0.99 16.40
CA VAL A 142 0.89 -0.98 17.85
C VAL A 142 2.27 -1.51 18.24
N ASP A 143 2.82 -2.43 17.43
CA ASP A 143 4.08 -3.12 17.70
C ASP A 143 4.64 -3.72 16.40
N TYR A 144 5.86 -4.27 16.44
CA TYR A 144 6.48 -5.01 15.35
C TYR A 144 7.39 -6.12 15.88
N LYS A 145 7.40 -7.27 15.19
CA LYS A 145 8.30 -8.37 15.54
C LYS A 145 9.73 -8.07 15.11
N HIS A 146 10.70 -8.66 15.79
CA HIS A 146 12.09 -8.63 15.34
C HIS A 146 12.21 -9.15 13.89
N GLY A 147 13.02 -8.49 13.06
CA GLY A 147 13.18 -8.89 11.65
C GLY A 147 12.05 -8.44 10.70
N SER A 148 11.20 -7.47 11.09
CA SER A 148 10.05 -7.02 10.29
C SER A 148 10.13 -5.56 9.79
N LEU A 149 9.51 -4.60 10.48
CA LEU A 149 9.24 -3.22 10.00
C LEU A 149 10.50 -2.43 9.56
N PHE A 150 11.67 -2.77 10.08
CA PHE A 150 12.95 -2.10 9.81
C PHE A 150 14.00 -3.02 9.20
N SER A 151 13.59 -4.16 8.63
CA SER A 151 14.49 -5.19 8.12
C SER A 151 14.37 -5.33 6.61
N PHE A 152 14.64 -4.23 5.89
CA PHE A 152 14.67 -4.17 4.43
C PHE A 152 15.93 -4.86 3.88
N ASP A 153 15.83 -5.47 2.70
CA ASP A 153 16.99 -6.02 1.97
C ASP A 153 17.83 -4.89 1.36
N HIS A 154 17.19 -3.77 1.02
CA HIS A 154 17.80 -2.57 0.44
C HIS A 154 17.54 -1.31 1.29
N PRO A 155 18.02 -1.26 2.54
CA PRO A 155 17.79 -0.10 3.43
C PRO A 155 18.43 1.19 2.87
N GLU A 156 19.46 1.08 2.04
CA GLU A 156 20.14 2.21 1.38
C GLU A 156 19.23 3.01 0.44
N CYS A 157 18.16 2.41 -0.06
CA CYS A 157 17.20 3.10 -0.91
C CYS A 157 16.28 4.04 -0.12
N LEU A 158 16.02 3.74 1.15
CA LEU A 158 14.99 4.40 1.94
C LEU A 158 15.46 5.77 2.45
N GLN A 159 14.99 6.82 1.79
CA GLN A 159 15.31 8.21 2.15
C GLN A 159 14.30 8.80 3.13
N HIS A 160 13.03 8.39 3.02
CA HIS A 160 11.95 8.91 3.84
C HIS A 160 11.04 7.80 4.35
N LEU A 161 10.93 7.69 5.67
CA LEU A 161 10.00 6.80 6.35
C LEU A 161 9.06 7.62 7.24
N SER A 162 7.76 7.45 7.06
CA SER A 162 6.74 8.06 7.91
C SER A 162 5.94 7.00 8.66
N LEU A 163 6.01 7.05 9.98
CA LEU A 163 5.29 6.17 10.91
C LEU A 163 4.40 6.96 11.90
N ASN A 164 4.26 8.27 11.71
CA ASN A 164 3.51 9.12 12.63
C ASN A 164 2.02 8.75 12.70
N GLY A 165 1.38 9.04 13.83
CA GLY A 165 -0.04 8.73 14.05
C GLY A 165 -0.36 7.24 14.21
N ASN A 166 0.66 6.37 14.32
CA ASN A 166 0.50 5.01 14.81
C ASN A 166 0.52 4.97 16.36
N ARG A 167 0.28 3.80 16.94
CA ARG A 167 0.20 3.55 18.39
C ARG A 167 1.41 2.76 18.90
N LEU A 168 2.55 2.92 18.25
CA LEU A 168 3.79 2.24 18.62
C LEU A 168 4.15 2.57 20.07
N LEU A 169 4.21 1.55 20.91
CA LEU A 169 4.80 1.68 22.24
C LEU A 169 6.31 1.74 22.05
N LEU A 170 6.89 2.94 22.11
CA LEU A 170 8.33 3.08 22.30
C LEU A 170 8.63 2.55 23.70
N ALA A 171 8.98 1.27 23.79
CA ALA A 171 9.52 0.71 25.01
C ALA A 171 10.71 1.58 25.40
N TYR A 172 10.60 2.26 26.53
CA TYR A 172 11.68 3.02 27.13
C TYR A 172 12.80 2.01 27.34
N ILE A 173 13.86 2.08 26.52
CA ILE A 173 15.09 1.33 26.77
C ILE A 173 15.63 1.92 28.07
N LYS A 174 15.32 1.29 29.20
CA LYS A 174 16.17 1.40 30.36
C LYS A 174 17.43 0.67 29.97
N ASP A 175 18.44 1.42 29.56
CA ASP A 175 19.80 0.93 29.50
C ASP A 175 20.07 0.22 30.83
N HIS A 176 20.35 -1.07 30.75
CA HIS A 176 20.96 -1.79 31.84
C HIS A 176 22.36 -1.20 32.03
N GLU A 177 22.46 -0.19 32.90
CA GLU A 177 23.66 0.03 33.69
C GLU A 177 23.82 -1.20 34.60
N ASP A 178 24.74 -2.10 34.23
CA ASP A 178 25.51 -2.95 35.14
C ASP A 178 26.86 -3.30 34.46
#